data_AF-A0A9D3YXS9-F1
#
_entry.id   AF-A0A9D3YXS9-F1
#
_cell.length_a   1.000
_cell.length_b   1.000
_cell.length_c   1.000
_cell.angle_alpha   90.00
_cell.angle_beta   90.00
_cell.angle_gamma   90.00
#
_symmetry.space_group_name_H-M   'P 1'
#
loop_
_entity.id
_entity.type
_entity.pdbx_description
1 polymer ?
#
loop_
_entity_poly.entity_id
_entity_poly.type
_entity_poly.pdbx_seq_one_letter_code
_entity_poly.pdbx_strand_id
1 'polypeptide(L)'
;MLRGHTRSSVRNRFALSVKSRCMAELKAAHRTHQGKIETLKRVMPEVISTIVLCFRGYCGNPCAKNSYVCSGNKRQAKNFMPANVKVKMVASDQEVLKKCIEMVLGPMALEATKLLTTTQKKRSSQ
;
A
#
# COMPACT_ATOMS: atom_id res chain seq x y z
N MET A 1 10.72 -7.70 28.75
CA MET A 1 12.00 -7.81 28.01
C MET A 1 11.72 -8.49 26.68
N LEU A 2 11.82 -7.79 25.55
CA LEU A 2 11.59 -8.40 24.22
C LEU A 2 12.91 -9.00 23.70
N ARG A 3 13.14 -10.29 24.00
CA ARG A 3 14.27 -11.07 23.46
C ARG A 3 14.04 -11.36 21.96
N GLY A 4 15.04 -11.09 21.12
CA GLY A 4 15.23 -11.83 19.85
C GLY A 4 14.86 -11.15 18.52
N HIS A 5 14.53 -9.85 18.47
CA HIS A 5 14.35 -9.18 17.18
C HIS A 5 15.64 -8.44 16.78
N THR A 6 16.42 -9.02 15.86
CA THR A 6 17.52 -8.29 15.23
C THR A 6 16.96 -7.10 14.44
N ARG A 7 17.67 -5.96 14.40
CA ARG A 7 17.28 -4.76 13.64
C ARG A 7 16.90 -5.08 12.18
N SER A 8 17.60 -6.05 11.57
CA SER A 8 17.32 -6.57 10.24
C SER A 8 15.95 -7.24 10.11
N SER A 9 15.52 -8.00 11.14
CA SER A 9 14.21 -8.67 11.14
C SER A 9 13.04 -7.68 11.17
N VAL A 10 13.19 -6.56 11.87
CA VAL A 10 12.17 -5.50 11.96
C VAL A 10 12.06 -4.74 10.65
N ARG A 11 13.20 -4.41 10.03
CA ARG A 11 13.23 -3.74 8.71
C ARG A 11 12.54 -4.60 7.64
N ASN A 12 12.84 -5.90 7.60
CA ASN A 12 12.24 -6.80 6.62
C ASN A 12 10.73 -6.92 6.84
N ARG A 13 10.27 -7.06 8.09
CA ARG A 13 8.83 -7.07 8.40
C ARG A 13 8.14 -5.78 7.98
N PHE A 14 8.77 -4.63 8.21
CA PHE A 14 8.24 -3.34 7.78
C PHE A 14 8.10 -3.26 6.25
N ALA A 15 9.16 -3.60 5.51
CA ALA A 15 9.13 -3.59 4.05
C ALA A 15 8.07 -4.55 3.48
N LEU A 16 7.97 -5.77 4.02
CA LEU A 16 6.94 -6.74 3.63
C LEU A 16 5.54 -6.21 3.92
N SER A 17 5.37 -5.51 5.03
CA SER A 17 4.09 -4.94 5.42
C SER A 17 3.65 -3.80 4.51
N VAL A 18 4.58 -2.90 4.16
CA VAL A 18 4.34 -1.84 3.16
C VAL A 18 3.94 -2.47 1.82
N LYS A 19 4.71 -3.46 1.34
CA LYS A 19 4.42 -4.15 0.07
C LYS A 19 3.05 -4.84 0.09
N SER A 20 2.77 -5.62 1.13
CA SER A 20 1.49 -6.33 1.30
C SER A 20 0.33 -5.35 1.33
N ARG A 21 0.50 -4.21 2.01
CA ARG A 21 -0.49 -3.15 2.06
C ARG A 21 -0.77 -2.55 0.68
N CYS A 22 0.28 -2.20 -0.07
CA CYS A 22 0.14 -1.65 -1.42
C CYS A 22 -0.60 -2.62 -2.34
N MET A 23 -0.23 -3.90 -2.32
CA MET A 23 -0.91 -4.94 -3.12
C MET A 23 -2.38 -5.10 -2.77
N ALA A 24 -2.73 -5.05 -1.48
CA ALA A 24 -4.10 -5.13 -1.03
C ALA A 24 -4.94 -3.94 -1.51
N GLU A 25 -4.40 -2.71 -1.39
CA GLU A 25 -5.04 -1.49 -1.88
C GLU A 25 -5.25 -1.54 -3.39
N LEU A 26 -4.22 -1.91 -4.14
CA LEU A 26 -4.29 -2.03 -5.60
C LEU A 26 -5.35 -3.04 -6.02
N LYS A 27 -5.35 -4.24 -5.44
CA LYS A 27 -6.31 -5.30 -5.76
C LYS A 27 -7.74 -4.91 -5.40
N ALA A 28 -7.93 -4.18 -4.31
CA ALA A 28 -9.25 -3.72 -3.90
C ALA A 28 -9.75 -2.59 -4.82
N ALA A 29 -8.90 -1.59 -5.11
CA ALA A 29 -9.24 -0.51 -6.02
C ALA A 29 -9.52 -1.01 -7.45
N HIS A 30 -8.74 -1.97 -7.96
CA HIS A 30 -9.03 -2.62 -9.24
C HIS A 30 -10.42 -3.28 -9.26
N ARG A 31 -10.85 -3.91 -8.16
CA ARG A 31 -12.19 -4.49 -8.06
C ARG A 31 -13.27 -3.41 -8.00
N THR A 32 -13.09 -2.39 -7.17
CA THR A 32 -14.05 -1.28 -7.00
C THR A 32 -14.25 -0.51 -8.31
N HIS A 33 -13.18 -0.22 -9.04
CA HIS A 33 -13.21 0.58 -10.27
C HIS A 33 -13.20 -0.28 -11.55
N GLN A 34 -13.43 -1.59 -11.43
CA GLN A 34 -13.46 -2.53 -12.56
C GLN A 34 -12.23 -2.44 -13.48
N GLY A 35 -11.06 -2.18 -12.90
CA GLY A 35 -9.80 -2.05 -13.64
C GLY A 35 -9.67 -0.79 -14.51
N LYS A 36 -10.53 0.22 -14.36
CA LYS A 36 -10.42 1.50 -15.07
C LYS A 36 -9.16 2.27 -14.64
N ILE A 37 -8.08 2.10 -15.38
CA ILE A 37 -6.76 2.64 -15.05
C ILE A 37 -6.76 4.16 -14.89
N GLU A 38 -7.51 4.90 -15.73
CA GLU A 38 -7.63 6.35 -15.63
C GLU A 38 -8.25 6.79 -14.29
N THR A 39 -9.22 6.03 -13.77
CA THR A 39 -9.79 6.25 -12.43
C THR A 39 -8.76 5.92 -11.36
N LEU A 40 -8.03 4.80 -11.50
CA LEU A 40 -6.98 4.41 -10.56
C LEU A 40 -5.88 5.47 -10.46
N LYS A 41 -5.41 6.03 -11.57
CA LYS A 41 -4.42 7.12 -11.58
C LYS A 41 -4.90 8.36 -10.81
N ARG A 42 -6.20 8.65 -10.83
CA ARG A 42 -6.78 9.80 -10.11
C ARG A 42 -6.87 9.56 -8.60
N VAL A 43 -7.21 8.34 -8.17
CA VAL A 43 -7.45 8.04 -6.75
C VAL A 43 -6.20 7.56 -6.01
N MET A 44 -5.25 6.91 -6.69
CA MET A 44 -4.06 6.33 -6.07
C MET A 44 -3.13 7.35 -5.38
N PRO A 45 -2.95 8.60 -5.85
CA PRO A 45 -2.15 9.58 -5.12
C PRO A 45 -2.63 9.81 -3.68
N GLU A 46 -3.94 9.87 -3.47
CA GLU A 46 -4.54 10.00 -2.13
C GLU A 46 -4.36 8.75 -1.27
N VAL A 47 -4.43 7.57 -1.90
CA VAL A 47 -4.13 6.27 -1.25
C VAL A 47 -2.67 6.24 -0.79
N ILE A 48 -1.72 6.65 -1.64
CA ILE A 48 -0.28 6.67 -1.34
C ILE A 48 -0.02 7.57 -0.12
N SER A 49 -0.52 8.80 -0.14
CA SER A 49 -0.40 9.75 0.98
C SER A 49 -1.00 9.16 2.26
N THR A 50 -2.15 8.49 2.15
CA THR A 50 -2.84 7.84 3.27
C THR A 50 -2.03 6.68 3.86
N ILE A 51 -1.38 5.87 3.04
CA ILE A 51 -0.52 4.77 3.50
C ILE A 51 0.66 5.33 4.31
N VAL A 52 1.33 6.39 3.82
CA VAL A 52 2.45 7.04 4.52
C VAL A 52 1.99 7.56 5.89
N LEU A 53 0.87 8.27 5.95
CA LEU A 53 0.28 8.77 7.20
C LEU A 53 -0.07 7.62 8.16
N CYS A 54 -0.62 6.53 7.64
CA CYS A 54 -0.98 5.37 8.43
C CYS A 54 0.24 4.73 9.10
N PHE A 55 1.34 4.53 8.37
CA PHE A 55 2.60 3.98 8.93
C PHE A 55 3.27 4.92 9.93
N ARG A 56 3.08 6.23 9.80
CA ARG A 56 3.51 7.23 10.80
C ARG A 56 2.65 7.20 12.09
N GLY A 57 1.57 6.43 12.11
CA GLY A 57 0.69 6.27 13.27
C GLY A 57 -0.58 7.12 13.24
N TYR A 58 -0.83 7.84 12.14
CA TYR A 58 -2.06 8.63 11.92
C TYR A 58 -3.15 7.80 11.22
N CYS A 59 -3.34 6.56 11.68
CA CYS A 59 -4.48 5.74 11.27
C CYS A 59 -5.77 6.37 11.81
N GLY A 60 -6.77 6.55 10.95
CA GLY A 60 -7.95 7.36 11.28
C GLY A 60 -8.72 7.78 10.05
N ASN A 61 -9.19 9.02 10.07
CA ASN A 61 -9.97 9.65 9.00
C ASN A 61 -9.33 9.54 7.59
N PRO A 62 -8.00 9.70 7.40
CA PRO A 62 -7.41 9.53 6.07
C PRO A 62 -7.63 8.12 5.51
N CYS A 63 -7.45 7.09 6.34
CA CYS A 63 -7.72 5.71 5.96
C CYS A 63 -9.21 5.50 5.68
N ALA A 64 -10.10 6.00 6.55
CA ALA A 64 -11.54 5.84 6.36
C ALA A 64 -12.06 6.45 5.04
N LYS A 65 -11.42 7.53 4.56
CA LYS A 65 -11.81 8.22 3.33
C LYS A 65 -11.19 7.62 2.07
N ASN A 66 -9.90 7.33 2.13
CA ASN A 66 -9.11 7.09 0.92
C ASN A 66 -8.64 5.65 0.78
N SER A 67 -8.64 4.85 1.85
CA SER A 67 -8.20 3.48 1.79
C SER A 67 -9.31 2.52 1.40
N TYR A 68 -8.97 1.54 0.56
CA TYR A 68 -9.85 0.45 0.18
C TYR A 68 -9.78 -0.74 1.15
N VAL A 69 -8.76 -0.80 2.00
CA VAL A 69 -8.48 -1.96 2.87
C VAL A 69 -8.16 -1.61 4.33
N CYS A 70 -8.23 -0.34 4.75
CA CYS A 70 -8.22 0.05 6.17
C CYS A 70 -9.42 0.93 6.46
N SER A 71 -10.22 0.51 7.43
CA SER A 71 -11.40 1.23 7.88
C SER A 71 -11.10 2.46 8.74
N GLY A 72 -9.83 2.78 9.01
CA GLY A 72 -9.47 3.92 9.85
C GLY A 72 -9.77 3.75 11.33
N ASN A 73 -10.13 2.56 11.79
CA ASN A 73 -10.18 2.26 13.21
C ASN A 73 -8.76 2.46 13.80
N LYS A 74 -8.64 3.12 14.96
CA LYS A 74 -7.36 3.56 15.60
C LYS A 74 -6.32 2.46 15.81
N ARG A 75 -6.66 1.20 15.51
CA ARG A 75 -5.73 0.08 15.40
C ARG A 75 -5.31 0.01 13.93
N GLN A 76 -4.07 0.38 13.63
CA GLN A 76 -3.42 -0.03 12.37
C GLN A 76 -3.83 -1.48 12.08
N ALA A 77 -4.25 -1.79 10.86
CA ALA A 77 -4.67 -3.14 10.53
C ALA A 77 -3.57 -4.10 11.02
N LYS A 78 -3.93 -4.98 11.97
CA LYS A 78 -3.01 -5.85 12.74
C LYS A 78 -2.05 -6.67 11.87
N ASN A 79 -2.30 -6.71 10.57
CA ASN A 79 -1.56 -7.44 9.56
C ASN A 79 -0.27 -6.74 9.10
N PHE A 80 -0.04 -5.45 9.40
CA PHE A 80 1.07 -4.69 8.79
C PHE A 80 2.07 -4.07 9.78
N MET A 81 1.78 -4.03 11.08
CA MET A 81 2.78 -3.64 12.08
C MET A 81 2.39 -4.20 13.45
N PRO A 82 3.36 -4.63 14.28
CA PRO A 82 3.06 -5.08 15.63
C PRO A 82 2.38 -3.97 16.44
N ALA A 83 1.42 -4.33 17.29
CA ALA A 83 0.85 -3.39 18.24
C ALA A 83 1.99 -2.75 19.06
N ASN A 84 1.92 -1.42 19.25
CA ASN A 84 2.88 -0.61 20.02
C ASN A 84 4.22 -0.26 19.34
N VAL A 85 4.42 -0.59 18.06
CA VAL A 85 5.55 -0.02 17.30
C VAL A 85 5.12 1.33 16.73
N LYS A 86 5.81 2.41 17.11
CA LYS A 86 5.69 3.72 16.45
C LYS A 86 6.96 3.96 15.65
N VAL A 87 6.86 3.99 14.32
CA VAL A 87 7.98 4.40 13.48
C VAL A 87 8.07 5.92 13.54
N LYS A 88 9.11 6.43 14.20
CA LYS A 88 9.46 7.85 14.07
C LYS A 88 10.05 8.04 12.68
N MET A 89 9.35 8.78 11.83
CA MET A 89 9.80 9.13 10.49
C MET A 89 10.03 10.64 10.43
N VAL A 90 11.21 11.06 10.00
CA VAL A 90 11.46 12.46 9.63
C VAL A 90 10.89 12.74 8.23
N ALA A 91 10.98 13.98 7.74
CA ALA A 91 10.45 14.35 6.43
C ALA A 91 11.08 13.51 5.29
N SER A 92 12.40 13.36 5.31
CA SER A 92 13.13 12.56 4.32
C SER A 92 12.73 11.08 4.32
N ASP A 93 12.48 10.48 5.48
CA ASP A 93 12.00 9.09 5.58
C ASP A 93 10.63 8.92 4.91
N GLN A 94 9.75 9.92 5.06
CA GLN A 94 8.42 9.92 4.44
C GLN A 94 8.53 10.02 2.92
N GLU A 95 9.45 10.84 2.40
CA GLU A 95 9.71 10.93 0.97
C GLU A 95 10.25 9.62 0.41
N VAL A 96 11.18 8.96 1.12
CA VAL A 96 11.70 7.65 0.73
C VAL A 96 10.57 6.61 0.72
N LEU A 97 9.76 6.55 1.78
CA LEU A 97 8.63 5.64 1.83
C LEU A 97 7.63 5.91 0.71
N LYS A 98 7.32 7.18 0.43
CA LYS A 98 6.43 7.58 -0.67
C LYS A 98 6.97 7.08 -2.01
N LYS A 99 8.24 7.33 -2.32
CA LYS A 99 8.90 6.83 -3.54
C LYS A 99 8.83 5.30 -3.63
N CYS A 100 9.03 4.59 -2.51
CA CYS A 100 8.89 3.13 -2.48
C CYS A 100 7.46 2.65 -2.80
N ILE A 101 6.45 3.36 -2.31
CA ILE A 101 5.05 3.04 -2.59
C ILE A 101 4.69 3.41 -4.04
N GLU A 102 5.23 4.51 -4.58
CA GLU A 102 5.02 4.94 -5.97
C GLU A 102 5.55 3.93 -6.99
N MET A 103 6.60 3.18 -6.66
CA MET A 103 7.05 2.06 -7.52
C MET A 103 5.98 0.98 -7.72
N VAL A 104 4.96 0.94 -6.86
CA VAL A 104 3.90 -0.07 -6.86
C VAL A 104 2.54 0.51 -7.26
N LEU A 105 2.20 1.67 -6.74
CA LEU A 105 0.89 2.32 -6.92
C LEU A 105 0.94 3.54 -7.85
N GLY A 106 2.13 3.95 -8.27
CA GLY A 106 2.32 5.11 -9.12
C GLY A 106 1.84 4.88 -10.55
N PRO A 107 1.65 5.95 -11.33
CA PRO A 107 1.05 5.90 -12.66
C PRO A 107 1.79 4.96 -13.62
N MET A 108 3.13 4.91 -13.56
CA MET A 108 3.92 3.98 -14.39
C MET A 108 3.65 2.51 -14.04
N ALA A 109 3.53 2.19 -12.74
CA ALA A 109 3.24 0.84 -12.28
C ALA A 109 1.80 0.40 -12.62
N LEU A 110 0.84 1.32 -12.56
CA LEU A 110 -0.54 1.08 -12.98
C LEU A 110 -0.63 0.78 -14.49
N GLU A 111 0.10 1.51 -15.32
CA GLU A 111 0.18 1.23 -16.77
C GLU A 111 0.86 -0.11 -17.06
N ALA A 112 1.94 -0.46 -16.34
CA ALA A 112 2.57 -1.78 -16.48
C ALA A 112 1.61 -2.92 -16.10
N THR A 113 0.76 -2.71 -15.09
CA THR A 113 -0.26 -3.68 -14.67
C THR A 113 -1.34 -3.87 -15.74
N LYS A 114 -1.73 -2.79 -16.44
CA LYS A 114 -2.63 -2.85 -17.61
C LYS A 114 -2.09 -3.81 -18.66
N LEU A 115 -0.81 -3.68 -19.03
CA LEU A 115 -0.16 -4.51 -20.05
C LEU A 115 -0.17 -6.00 -19.72
N LEU A 116 -0.03 -6.35 -18.43
CA LEU A 116 -0.08 -7.73 -17.93
C LEU A 116 -1.52 -8.29 -17.87
N THR A 117 -2.54 -7.43 -17.71
CA THR A 117 -3.95 -7.85 -17.72
C THR A 117 -4.56 -7.90 -19.13
N THR A 118 -4.08 -7.07 -20.08
CA THR A 118 -4.53 -7.10 -21.48
C THR A 118 -3.90 -8.21 -22.31
N THR A 119 -2.87 -8.91 -21.80
CA THR A 119 -2.23 -10.04 -22.49
C THR A 119 -2.90 -11.39 -22.24
N GLN A 120 -3.94 -11.48 -21.39
CA GLN A 120 -4.73 -12.72 -21.23
C GLN A 120 -5.94 -12.81 -22.19
N LYS A 121 -5.79 -12.41 -23.45
CA LYS A 121 -6.86 -12.60 -24.44
C LYS A 121 -6.36 -12.96 -25.84
N LYS A 122 -5.95 -14.22 -26.01
CA LYS A 122 -6.19 -15.10 -27.20
C LYS A 122 -6.08 -16.56 -26.72
N ARG A 123 -7.18 -17.27 -26.43
CA ARG A 123 -8.00 -18.15 -27.31
C ARG A 123 -7.19 -19.13 -28.18
N SER A 124 -7.31 -20.42 -27.89
CA SER A 124 -7.85 -21.42 -28.84
C SER A 124 -8.32 -22.66 -28.06
N SER A 125 -9.57 -23.02 -28.29
CA SER A 125 -10.15 -24.32 -27.98
C SER A 125 -9.46 -25.40 -28.80
N GLN A 126 -9.30 -26.59 -28.24
CA GLN A 126 -9.29 -27.84 -28.98
C GLN A 126 -10.01 -28.90 -28.15
#